data_AF-A0A8T3R4L9-F1
#
_entry.id   AF-A0A8T3R4L9-F1
#
_cell.length_a   1.000
_cell.length_b   1.000
_cell.length_c   1.000
_cell.angle_alpha   90.00
_cell.angle_beta   90.00
_cell.angle_gamma   90.00
#
_symmetry.space_group_name_H-M   'P 1'
#
loop_
_entity.id
_entity.type
_entity.pdbx_description
1 polymer ?
#
loop_
_entity_poly.entity_id
_entity_poly.type
_entity_poly.pdbx_seq_one_letter_code
_entity_poly.pdbx_strand_id
1 'polypeptide(L)'
;ADEDNAIALIRFESGAVGQFEVSWTFRGGMDLRDEVAGTHGTIWMNHFLRTGFEMFSAPGAGGDYVAEKAETSSGWLFPVGDEVSELGYVDMFTDMFEAIDGGRDPQETLYDGYVVNAIMDAAYRSAKAHAWEPVALEWRGGTTPRITTTPEAYEALVVVKREILPDGRHKLILKDPASGDFSDRVVAGD
;
A
#
# COMPACT_ATOMS: atom_id res chain seq x y z
N ALA A 1 14.19 -0.21 25.33
CA ALA A 1 13.98 -1.58 24.86
C ALA A 1 13.41 -1.40 23.50
N ASP A 2 14.14 -1.87 22.51
CA ASP A 2 13.79 -1.66 21.11
C ASP A 2 12.78 -2.74 20.70
N GLU A 3 11.98 -2.46 19.69
CA GLU A 3 10.93 -3.36 19.20
C GLU A 3 11.37 -4.20 18.00
N ASP A 4 11.09 -5.50 18.04
CA ASP A 4 11.33 -6.40 16.91
C ASP A 4 10.19 -6.37 15.87
N ASN A 5 9.01 -5.88 16.29
CA ASN A 5 7.79 -5.86 15.51
C ASN A 5 7.02 -4.58 15.82
N ALA A 6 6.46 -3.94 14.79
CA ALA A 6 5.64 -2.76 14.96
C ALA A 6 4.50 -2.71 13.94
N ILE A 7 3.38 -2.12 14.36
CA ILE A 7 2.28 -1.73 13.48
C ILE A 7 2.01 -0.24 13.71
N ALA A 8 2.04 0.55 12.65
CA ALA A 8 1.68 1.96 12.66
C ALA A 8 0.45 2.21 11.78
N LEU A 9 -0.52 2.96 12.29
CA LEU A 9 -1.67 3.43 11.54
C LEU A 9 -1.57 4.94 11.36
N ILE A 10 -1.69 5.41 10.12
CA ILE A 10 -1.64 6.82 9.76
C ILE A 10 -2.99 7.24 9.21
N ARG A 11 -3.56 8.31 9.75
CA ARG A 11 -4.77 8.93 9.20
C ARG A 11 -4.37 10.16 8.40
N PHE A 12 -4.67 10.14 7.11
CA PHE A 12 -4.41 11.26 6.21
C PHE A 12 -5.54 12.30 6.26
N GLU A 13 -5.23 13.54 5.85
CA GLU A 13 -6.21 14.63 5.74
C GLU A 13 -7.41 14.25 4.86
N SER A 14 -7.14 13.47 3.81
CA SER A 14 -8.12 12.93 2.87
C SER A 14 -9.13 11.96 3.51
N GLY A 15 -8.88 11.51 4.74
CA GLY A 15 -9.65 10.47 5.41
C GLY A 15 -9.19 9.04 5.10
N ALA A 16 -8.22 8.87 4.20
CA ALA A 16 -7.56 7.58 4.00
C ALA A 16 -6.82 7.15 5.27
N VAL A 17 -6.65 5.83 5.43
CA VAL A 17 -5.86 5.24 6.50
C VAL A 17 -4.78 4.37 5.86
N GLY A 18 -3.52 4.61 6.24
CA GLY A 18 -2.39 3.76 5.89
C GLY A 18 -2.01 2.87 7.06
N GLN A 19 -1.60 1.63 6.77
CA GLN A 19 -1.01 0.71 7.73
C GLN A 19 0.42 0.40 7.31
N PHE A 20 1.34 0.46 8.26
CA PHE A 20 2.70 -0.05 8.12
C PHE A 20 2.87 -1.18 9.12
N GLU A 21 3.27 -2.35 8.63
CA GLU A 21 3.60 -3.51 9.47
C GLU A 21 5.03 -3.91 9.16
N VAL A 22 5.87 -3.95 10.19
CA VAL A 22 7.29 -4.25 10.07
C VAL A 22 7.69 -5.30 11.09
N SER A 23 8.56 -6.23 10.69
CA SER A 23 8.99 -7.35 11.51
C SER A 23 10.44 -7.74 11.22
N TRP A 24 11.26 -7.79 12.27
CA TRP A 24 12.59 -8.42 12.25
C TRP A 24 12.53 -9.94 12.41
N THR A 25 11.37 -10.47 12.80
CA THR A 25 11.19 -11.89 13.10
C THR A 25 10.52 -12.67 11.96
N PHE A 26 10.26 -12.02 10.82
CA PHE A 26 9.79 -12.68 9.62
C PHE A 26 10.86 -13.66 9.07
N ARG A 27 10.43 -14.82 8.59
CA ARG A 27 11.30 -15.91 8.14
C ARG A 27 10.96 -16.29 6.70
N GLY A 28 11.96 -16.69 5.93
CA GLY A 28 11.78 -17.20 4.56
C GLY A 28 12.09 -16.21 3.44
N GLY A 29 12.79 -15.11 3.73
CA GLY A 29 13.09 -14.05 2.76
C GLY A 29 12.64 -12.68 3.25
N MET A 30 13.02 -11.63 2.54
CA MET A 30 12.41 -10.32 2.72
C MET A 30 10.97 -10.35 2.18
N ASP A 31 10.02 -9.77 2.91
CA ASP A 31 8.64 -9.58 2.45
C ASP A 31 8.35 -8.08 2.36
N LEU A 32 8.29 -7.58 1.13
CA LEU A 32 8.00 -6.18 0.83
C LEU A 32 6.80 -6.11 -0.09
N ARG A 33 5.69 -5.56 0.44
CA ARG A 33 4.39 -5.51 -0.24
C ARG A 33 3.74 -4.16 -0.02
N ASP A 34 3.09 -3.69 -1.08
CA ASP A 34 2.27 -2.50 -1.06
C ASP A 34 0.85 -2.82 -1.52
N GLU A 35 -0.11 -2.22 -0.83
CA GLU A 35 -1.52 -2.32 -1.18
C GLU A 35 -2.14 -0.92 -1.12
N VAL A 36 -2.85 -0.55 -2.19
CA VAL A 36 -3.67 0.66 -2.21
C VAL A 36 -5.06 0.32 -2.71
N ALA A 37 -6.04 0.45 -1.83
CA ALA A 37 -7.45 0.28 -2.13
C ALA A 37 -8.13 1.66 -2.25
N GLY A 38 -8.72 1.93 -3.42
CA GLY A 38 -9.49 3.14 -3.71
C GLY A 38 -10.97 2.85 -3.95
N THR A 39 -11.71 3.87 -4.36
CA THR A 39 -13.17 3.78 -4.58
C THR A 39 -13.55 2.96 -5.82
N HIS A 40 -12.61 2.71 -6.74
CA HIS A 40 -12.85 2.05 -8.02
C HIS A 40 -11.92 0.87 -8.29
N GLY A 41 -11.10 0.47 -7.32
CA GLY A 41 -10.16 -0.62 -7.54
C GLY A 41 -9.12 -0.73 -6.45
N THR A 42 -8.29 -1.74 -6.59
CA THR A 42 -7.17 -2.02 -5.69
C THR A 42 -5.96 -2.41 -6.52
N ILE A 43 -4.78 -1.95 -6.10
CA ILE A 43 -3.50 -2.42 -6.62
C ILE A 43 -2.76 -3.14 -5.48
N TRP A 44 -2.19 -4.29 -5.81
CA TRP A 44 -1.28 -5.07 -4.95
C TRP A 44 0.04 -5.24 -5.67
N MET A 45 1.12 -4.98 -4.95
CA MET A 45 2.49 -5.14 -5.44
C MET A 45 3.28 -6.00 -4.45
N ASN A 46 4.10 -6.91 -4.96
CA ASN A 46 4.97 -7.77 -4.17
C ASN A 46 6.35 -7.79 -4.81
N HIS A 47 7.35 -7.31 -4.07
CA HIS A 47 8.66 -7.02 -4.62
C HIS A 47 9.70 -8.14 -4.40
N PHE A 48 9.44 -9.11 -3.50
CA PHE A 48 10.45 -10.12 -3.13
C PHE A 48 9.98 -11.59 -3.14
N LEU A 49 8.70 -11.87 -2.86
CA LEU A 49 8.21 -13.26 -2.77
C LEU A 49 7.25 -13.65 -3.88
N ARG A 50 6.48 -12.73 -4.44
CA ARG A 50 5.54 -13.01 -5.53
C ARG A 50 5.81 -12.10 -6.72
N THR A 51 7.07 -12.08 -7.13
CA THR A 51 7.61 -11.28 -8.23
C THR A 51 7.22 -11.81 -9.63
N GLY A 52 6.54 -12.96 -9.69
CA GLY A 52 6.19 -13.64 -10.94
C GLY A 52 7.21 -14.70 -11.39
N PHE A 53 8.34 -14.81 -10.68
CA PHE A 53 9.29 -15.91 -10.85
C PHE A 53 9.12 -16.96 -9.75
N GLU A 54 9.02 -18.22 -10.16
CA GLU A 54 9.01 -19.37 -9.26
C GLU A 54 10.09 -20.35 -9.74
N MET A 55 10.95 -20.78 -8.81
CA MET A 55 12.05 -21.69 -9.09
C MET A 55 12.06 -22.83 -8.10
N PHE A 56 12.49 -24.01 -8.53
CA PHE A 56 12.79 -25.11 -7.63
C PHE A 56 14.26 -25.51 -7.75
N SER A 57 14.93 -25.67 -6.62
CA SER A 57 16.28 -26.24 -6.54
C SER A 57 16.31 -27.40 -5.56
N ALA A 58 16.92 -28.51 -5.99
CA ALA A 58 17.15 -29.66 -5.11
C ALA A 58 18.19 -29.30 -4.03
N PRO A 59 18.15 -29.95 -2.86
CA PRO A 59 19.17 -29.76 -1.83
C PRO A 59 20.58 -29.96 -2.37
N GLY A 60 21.47 -28.99 -2.12
CA GLY A 60 22.87 -29.02 -2.58
C GLY A 60 23.09 -28.68 -4.06
N ALA A 61 22.05 -28.36 -4.82
CA ALA A 61 22.13 -27.96 -6.23
C ALA A 61 21.88 -26.46 -6.48
N GLY A 62 21.42 -25.72 -5.46
CA GLY A 62 21.21 -24.27 -5.53
C GLY A 62 22.51 -23.48 -5.41
N GLY A 63 22.54 -22.28 -6.00
CA GLY A 63 23.62 -21.31 -5.81
C GLY A 63 23.60 -20.65 -4.42
N ASP A 64 24.59 -19.81 -4.15
CA ASP A 64 24.79 -19.20 -2.83
C ASP A 64 23.83 -18.03 -2.53
N TYR A 65 23.27 -17.37 -3.55
CA TYR A 65 22.36 -16.23 -3.40
C TYR A 65 21.09 -16.38 -4.24
N VAL A 66 19.93 -16.12 -3.63
CA VAL A 66 18.61 -16.21 -4.29
C VAL A 66 17.86 -14.87 -4.21
N ALA A 67 17.77 -14.31 -3.02
CA ALA A 67 17.19 -12.99 -2.73
C ALA A 67 17.63 -12.54 -1.33
N GLU A 68 17.55 -11.24 -1.05
CA GLU A 68 17.91 -10.70 0.27
C GLU A 68 17.09 -11.37 1.40
N LYS A 69 17.79 -11.68 2.49
CA LYS A 69 17.27 -12.38 3.68
C LYS A 69 16.67 -13.77 3.40
N ALA A 70 16.89 -14.35 2.23
CA ALA A 70 16.50 -15.73 1.97
C ALA A 70 17.33 -16.69 2.83
N GLU A 71 16.65 -17.56 3.58
CA GLU A 71 17.31 -18.48 4.53
C GLU A 71 17.73 -19.81 3.90
N THR A 72 17.26 -20.08 2.67
CA THR A 72 17.51 -21.33 1.95
C THR A 72 17.67 -21.06 0.46
N SER A 73 18.56 -21.81 -0.17
CA SER A 73 18.69 -21.90 -1.63
C SER A 73 18.15 -23.22 -2.19
N SER A 74 17.30 -23.91 -1.42
CA SER A 74 16.67 -25.18 -1.78
C SER A 74 15.16 -25.17 -1.52
N GLY A 75 14.41 -25.95 -2.30
CA GLY A 75 12.95 -25.98 -2.27
C GLY A 75 12.34 -25.06 -3.33
N TRP A 76 11.08 -24.67 -3.11
CA TRP A 76 10.43 -23.63 -3.91
C TRP A 76 10.93 -22.25 -3.47
N LEU A 77 11.38 -21.47 -4.44
CA LEU A 77 12.08 -20.21 -4.27
C LEU A 77 11.43 -19.15 -5.15
N PHE A 78 11.56 -17.91 -4.70
CA PHE A 78 10.99 -16.74 -5.35
C PHE A 78 12.12 -15.73 -5.58
N PRO A 79 12.90 -15.91 -6.66
CA PRO A 79 14.03 -15.03 -6.92
C PRO A 79 13.54 -13.63 -7.34
N VAL A 80 14.38 -12.64 -7.06
CA VAL A 80 14.23 -11.27 -7.58
C VAL A 80 15.15 -11.13 -8.79
N GLY A 81 14.62 -10.66 -9.92
CA GLY A 81 15.34 -10.64 -11.20
C GLY A 81 16.56 -9.73 -11.18
N ASP A 82 16.33 -8.42 -10.98
CA ASP A 82 17.39 -7.42 -10.77
C ASP A 82 17.09 -6.63 -9.50
N GLU A 83 17.52 -7.18 -8.37
CA GLU A 83 17.20 -6.64 -7.05
C GLU A 83 17.61 -5.17 -6.86
N VAL A 84 18.72 -4.74 -7.47
CA VAL A 84 19.20 -3.36 -7.35
C VAL A 84 18.24 -2.39 -8.05
N SER A 85 17.72 -2.79 -9.20
CA SER A 85 16.72 -2.03 -9.95
C SER A 85 15.34 -2.11 -9.29
N GLU A 86 14.92 -3.29 -8.82
CA GLU A 86 13.62 -3.48 -8.14
C GLU A 86 13.52 -2.69 -6.82
N LEU A 87 14.64 -2.50 -6.11
CA LEU A 87 14.73 -1.62 -4.94
C LEU A 87 14.82 -0.12 -5.29
N GLY A 88 14.86 0.23 -6.58
CA GLY A 88 14.87 1.61 -7.07
C GLY A 88 16.21 2.33 -6.95
N TYR A 89 17.30 1.64 -6.59
CA TYR A 89 18.60 2.29 -6.37
C TYR A 89 19.14 2.95 -7.64
N VAL A 90 18.98 2.29 -8.80
CA VAL A 90 19.46 2.82 -10.09
C VAL A 90 18.78 4.14 -10.42
N ASP A 91 17.45 4.20 -10.29
CA ASP A 91 16.68 5.41 -10.57
C ASP A 91 16.97 6.52 -9.56
N MET A 92 17.07 6.18 -8.27
CA MET A 92 17.43 7.12 -7.21
C MET A 92 18.78 7.79 -7.46
N PHE A 93 19.83 7.01 -7.77
CA PHE A 93 21.15 7.57 -8.04
C PHE A 93 21.19 8.35 -9.36
N THR A 94 20.44 7.90 -10.37
CA THR A 94 20.33 8.62 -11.64
C THR A 94 19.72 10.01 -11.43
N ASP A 95 18.58 10.11 -10.76
CA ASP A 95 17.96 11.41 -10.45
C ASP A 95 18.89 12.30 -9.62
N MET A 96 19.57 11.74 -8.63
CA MET A 96 20.51 12.48 -7.78
C MET A 96 21.64 13.12 -8.60
N PHE A 97 22.30 12.36 -9.48
CA PHE A 97 23.40 12.89 -10.28
C PHE A 97 22.92 13.88 -11.34
N GLU A 98 21.79 13.60 -12.01
CA GLU A 98 21.19 14.54 -12.96
C GLU A 98 20.75 15.85 -12.29
N ALA A 99 20.27 15.78 -11.04
CA ALA A 99 19.89 16.96 -10.28
C ALA A 99 21.11 17.85 -9.98
N ILE A 100 22.22 17.23 -9.57
CA ILE A 100 23.49 17.91 -9.32
C ILE A 100 24.00 18.60 -10.59
N ASP A 101 24.06 17.87 -11.71
CA ASP A 101 24.55 18.40 -12.99
C ASP A 101 23.63 19.52 -13.53
N GLY A 102 22.32 19.39 -13.32
CA GLY A 102 21.31 20.36 -13.75
C GLY A 102 21.12 21.56 -12.81
N GLY A 103 21.74 21.56 -11.62
CA GLY A 103 21.54 22.61 -10.62
C GLY A 103 20.08 22.72 -10.13
N ARG A 104 19.35 21.60 -10.10
CA ARG A 104 17.99 21.48 -9.58
C ARG A 104 17.97 20.67 -8.29
N ASP A 105 16.87 20.72 -7.55
CA ASP A 105 16.67 19.79 -6.45
C ASP A 105 16.39 18.36 -6.98
N PRO A 106 16.85 17.32 -6.26
CA PRO A 106 16.44 15.94 -6.53
C PRO A 106 14.95 15.73 -6.20
N GLN A 107 14.38 14.62 -6.67
CA GLN A 107 13.00 14.22 -6.40
C GLN A 107 12.72 14.15 -4.89
N GLU A 108 13.63 13.52 -4.14
CA GLU A 108 13.56 13.39 -2.68
C GLU A 108 14.65 14.26 -2.04
N THR A 109 14.26 15.09 -1.10
CA THR A 109 15.12 16.09 -0.46
C THR A 109 15.30 15.80 1.03
N LEU A 110 16.12 16.61 1.70
CA LEU A 110 16.25 16.53 3.15
C LEU A 110 14.92 16.80 3.88
N TYR A 111 14.03 17.59 3.29
CA TYR A 111 12.73 17.89 3.87
C TYR A 111 11.85 16.63 3.97
N ASP A 112 11.92 15.75 2.98
CA ASP A 112 11.16 14.49 2.97
C ASP A 112 11.62 13.57 4.11
N GLY A 113 12.93 13.47 4.33
CA GLY A 113 13.51 12.80 5.50
C GLY A 113 13.07 13.40 6.85
N TYR A 114 12.92 14.73 6.93
CA TYR A 114 12.36 15.39 8.11
C TYR A 114 10.89 14.99 8.36
N VAL A 115 10.06 14.94 7.31
CA VAL A 115 8.66 14.51 7.41
C VAL A 115 8.58 13.07 7.92
N VAL A 116 9.38 12.15 7.38
CA VAL A 116 9.44 10.75 7.83
C VAL A 116 9.80 10.66 9.32
N ASN A 117 10.83 11.38 9.77
CA ASN A 117 11.22 11.38 11.18
C ASN A 117 10.12 11.96 12.09
N ALA A 118 9.41 13.00 11.66
CA ALA A 118 8.29 13.53 12.44
C ALA A 118 7.15 12.50 12.59
N ILE A 119 6.89 11.69 11.55
CA ILE A 119 5.92 10.58 11.59
C ILE A 119 6.40 9.50 12.57
N MET A 120 7.68 9.11 12.51
CA MET A 120 8.26 8.14 13.44
C MET A 120 8.18 8.60 14.89
N ASP A 121 8.51 9.86 15.17
CA ASP A 121 8.39 10.45 16.50
C ASP A 121 6.93 10.40 17.01
N ALA A 122 5.96 10.67 16.13
CA ALA A 122 4.55 10.58 16.47
C ALA A 122 4.12 9.13 16.76
N ALA A 123 4.62 8.16 16.00
CA ALA A 123 4.36 6.74 16.23
C ALA A 123 4.88 6.29 17.61
N TYR A 124 6.10 6.68 18.01
CA TYR A 124 6.63 6.35 19.35
C TYR A 124 5.88 7.08 20.47
N ARG A 125 5.45 8.34 20.27
CA ARG A 125 4.56 9.01 21.24
C ARG A 125 3.24 8.26 21.39
N SER A 126 2.63 7.85 20.28
CA SER A 126 1.38 7.10 20.24
C SER A 126 1.52 5.76 20.98
N ALA A 127 2.59 5.02 20.71
CA ALA A 127 2.90 3.75 21.37
C ALA A 127 3.07 3.92 22.89
N LYS A 128 3.59 5.06 23.36
CA LYS A 128 3.71 5.36 24.79
C LYS A 128 2.40 5.82 25.44
N ALA A 129 1.60 6.60 24.71
CA ALA A 129 0.35 7.18 25.21
C ALA A 129 -0.85 6.24 25.08
N HIS A 130 -0.73 5.20 24.25
CA HIS A 130 -1.82 4.28 23.86
C HIS A 130 -2.99 5.02 23.20
N ALA A 131 -2.69 6.05 22.40
CA ALA A 131 -3.68 6.92 21.78
C ALA A 131 -3.17 7.50 20.45
N TRP A 132 -4.10 8.00 19.63
CA TRP A 132 -3.74 8.75 18.42
C TRP A 132 -2.97 10.02 18.79
N GLU A 133 -1.79 10.18 18.22
CA GLU A 133 -0.94 11.36 18.40
C GLU A 133 -0.82 12.13 17.08
N PRO A 134 -0.89 13.48 17.10
CA PRO A 134 -0.66 14.27 15.91
C PRO A 134 0.81 14.19 15.49
N VAL A 135 1.02 14.23 14.18
CA VAL A 135 2.35 14.43 13.59
C VAL A 135 2.68 15.91 13.70
N ALA A 136 3.66 16.26 14.53
CA ALA A 136 4.09 17.64 14.74
C ALA A 136 5.21 17.96 13.75
N LEU A 137 4.90 18.72 12.70
CA LEU A 137 5.88 19.16 11.71
C LEU A 137 5.55 20.53 11.12
N GLU A 138 6.55 21.17 10.52
CA GLU A 138 6.38 22.30 9.62
C GLU A 138 6.00 21.78 8.22
N TRP A 139 4.71 21.61 7.95
CA TRP A 139 4.25 21.13 6.64
C TRP A 139 4.38 22.21 5.56
N ARG A 140 5.11 21.88 4.49
CA ARG A 140 5.37 22.73 3.32
C ARG A 140 4.58 22.32 2.07
N GLY A 141 3.83 21.23 2.13
CA GLY A 141 2.99 20.77 1.03
C GLY A 141 1.61 21.42 1.01
N GLY A 142 0.76 20.96 0.09
CA GLY A 142 -0.63 21.41 -0.03
C GLY A 142 -1.59 20.74 0.96
N THR A 143 -2.86 21.11 0.87
CA THR A 143 -3.97 20.43 1.56
C THR A 143 -4.64 19.42 0.63
N THR A 144 -5.08 18.28 1.17
CA THR A 144 -5.80 17.25 0.42
C THR A 144 -7.27 17.20 0.86
N PRO A 145 -8.24 17.39 -0.06
CA PRO A 145 -9.66 17.28 0.29
C PRO A 145 -10.02 15.85 0.71
N ARG A 146 -11.08 15.72 1.50
CA ARG A 146 -11.60 14.39 1.83
C ARG A 146 -12.04 13.63 0.60
N ILE A 147 -11.72 12.34 0.56
CA ILE A 147 -12.20 11.42 -0.47
C ILE A 147 -13.73 11.34 -0.33
N THR A 148 -14.43 11.60 -1.42
CA THR A 148 -15.89 11.50 -1.52
C THR A 148 -16.27 10.76 -2.78
N THR A 149 -17.26 9.88 -2.68
CA THR A 149 -17.94 9.28 -3.83
C THR A 149 -19.33 9.86 -3.96
N THR A 150 -19.75 10.14 -5.18
CA THR A 150 -21.16 10.43 -5.47
C THR A 150 -21.90 9.11 -5.50
N PRO A 151 -22.86 8.85 -4.60
CA PRO A 151 -23.62 7.61 -4.64
C PRO A 151 -24.41 7.52 -5.94
N GLU A 152 -24.39 6.36 -6.59
CA GLU A 152 -25.31 6.06 -7.69
C GLU A 152 -26.74 6.04 -7.14
N ALA A 153 -27.70 6.58 -7.91
CA ALA A 153 -29.10 6.60 -7.52
C ALA A 153 -29.96 5.84 -8.55
N TYR A 154 -30.94 5.09 -8.06
CA TYR A 154 -31.95 4.41 -8.86
C TYR A 154 -33.32 4.66 -8.26
N GLU A 155 -34.21 5.34 -8.99
CA GLU A 155 -35.56 5.70 -8.52
C GLU A 155 -35.57 6.37 -7.12
N ALA A 156 -34.70 7.35 -6.90
CA ALA A 156 -34.49 8.05 -5.62
C ALA A 156 -33.94 7.19 -4.46
N LEU A 157 -33.63 5.91 -4.70
CA LEU A 157 -32.90 5.05 -3.77
C LEU A 157 -31.40 5.10 -4.07
N VAL A 158 -30.57 4.94 -3.04
CA VAL A 158 -29.11 4.87 -3.19
C VAL A 158 -28.72 3.45 -3.60
N VAL A 159 -27.98 3.31 -4.69
CA VAL A 159 -27.40 2.04 -5.11
C VAL A 159 -26.17 1.76 -4.24
N VAL A 160 -26.28 0.75 -3.38
CA VAL A 160 -25.21 0.27 -2.51
C VAL A 160 -24.27 -0.65 -3.28
N LYS A 161 -24.84 -1.48 -4.16
CA LYS A 161 -24.08 -2.43 -4.97
C LYS A 161 -24.83 -2.71 -6.28
N ARG A 162 -24.09 -2.78 -7.37
CA ARG A 162 -24.54 -3.26 -8.68
C ARG A 162 -23.76 -4.53 -9.01
N GLU A 163 -24.47 -5.58 -9.43
CA GLU A 163 -23.89 -6.84 -9.86
C GLU A 163 -24.47 -7.22 -11.23
N ILE A 164 -23.60 -7.52 -12.18
CA ILE A 164 -24.02 -8.02 -13.50
C ILE A 164 -24.28 -9.52 -13.37
N LEU A 165 -25.50 -9.94 -13.65
CA LEU A 165 -25.91 -11.35 -13.65
C LEU A 165 -25.43 -12.04 -14.93
N PRO A 166 -25.30 -13.39 -14.93
CA PRO A 166 -24.83 -14.13 -16.10
C PRO A 166 -25.67 -13.95 -17.38
N ASP A 167 -26.93 -13.54 -17.24
CA ASP A 167 -27.85 -13.26 -18.36
C ASP A 167 -27.81 -11.80 -18.83
N GLY A 168 -26.88 -11.00 -18.32
CA GLY A 168 -26.69 -9.59 -18.65
C GLY A 168 -27.59 -8.61 -17.88
N ARG A 169 -28.54 -9.08 -17.06
CA ARG A 169 -29.32 -8.20 -16.19
C ARG A 169 -28.48 -7.66 -15.03
N HIS A 170 -28.88 -6.55 -14.46
CA HIS A 170 -28.21 -6.00 -13.28
C HIS A 170 -29.05 -6.26 -12.03
N LYS A 171 -28.42 -6.82 -10.98
CA LYS A 171 -28.97 -6.85 -9.62
C LYS A 171 -28.47 -5.63 -8.85
N LEU A 172 -29.38 -4.83 -8.35
CA LEU A 172 -29.12 -3.66 -7.53
C LEU A 172 -29.50 -3.97 -6.08
N ILE A 173 -28.58 -3.67 -5.15
CA ILE A 173 -28.88 -3.55 -3.72
C ILE A 173 -29.09 -2.06 -3.47
N LEU A 174 -30.29 -1.70 -3.04
CA LEU A 174 -30.76 -0.34 -2.89
C LEU A 174 -30.97 -0.02 -1.41
N LYS A 175 -30.67 1.22 -1.00
CA LYS A 175 -30.96 1.75 0.32
C LYS A 175 -31.91 2.94 0.19
N ASP A 176 -33.01 2.91 0.93
CA ASP A 176 -33.89 4.07 1.09
C ASP A 176 -33.23 5.08 2.03
N PRO A 177 -32.92 6.31 1.57
CA PRO A 177 -32.31 7.33 2.43
C PRO A 177 -33.24 7.85 3.53
N ALA A 178 -34.57 7.73 3.37
CA ALA A 178 -35.56 8.21 4.33
C ALA A 178 -35.84 7.18 5.44
N SER A 179 -36.05 5.91 5.10
CA SER A 179 -36.31 4.86 6.10
C SER A 179 -35.04 4.15 6.59
N GLY A 180 -33.98 4.13 5.77
CA GLY A 180 -32.78 3.33 6.01
C GLY A 180 -32.90 1.86 5.60
N ASP A 181 -34.05 1.45 5.05
CA ASP A 181 -34.30 0.07 4.64
C ASP A 181 -33.51 -0.32 3.38
N PHE A 182 -33.25 -1.62 3.26
CA PHE A 182 -32.57 -2.21 2.10
C PHE A 182 -33.55 -3.01 1.26
N SER A 183 -33.39 -2.94 -0.07
CA SER A 183 -34.16 -3.75 -1.01
C SER A 183 -33.30 -4.20 -2.19
N ASP A 184 -33.66 -5.34 -2.78
CA ASP A 184 -33.01 -5.86 -3.97
C ASP A 184 -33.92 -5.67 -5.19
N ARG A 185 -33.36 -5.21 -6.32
CA ARG A 185 -34.07 -5.15 -7.60
C ARG A 185 -33.25 -5.73 -8.73
N VAL A 186 -33.90 -6.39 -9.68
CA VAL A 186 -33.28 -6.85 -10.93
C VAL A 186 -33.82 -6.00 -12.07
N VAL A 187 -32.91 -5.38 -12.81
CA VAL A 187 -33.21 -4.46 -13.92
C VAL A 187 -32.58 -4.98 -15.21
N ALA A 188 -33.06 -4.52 -16.36
CA ALA A 188 -32.40 -4.80 -17.63
C ALA A 188 -30.95 -4.27 -17.60
N GLY A 189 -30.04 -4.98 -18.27
CA GLY A 189 -28.67 -4.48 -18.49
C GLY A 189 -28.68 -3.26 -19.41
N ASP A 190 -27.64 -2.45 -19.30
CA ASP A 190 -27.40 -1.31 -20.18
C ASP A 190 -26.89 -1.76 -21.56
#